data_AF-A0A7J0ECY4-F1
#
_entry.id   AF-A0A7J0ECY4-F1
#
_cell.length_a   1.000
_cell.length_b   1.000
_cell.length_c   1.000
_cell.angle_alpha   90.00
_cell.angle_beta   90.00
_cell.angle_gamma   90.00
#
_symmetry.space_group_name_H-M   'P 1'
#
loop_
_entity.id
_entity.type
_entity.pdbx_description
1 polymer ?
#
loop_
_entity_poly.entity_id
_entity_poly.type
_entity_poly.pdbx_seq_one_letter_code
_entity_poly.pdbx_strand_id
1 'polypeptide(L)'
;MAELAQAEVYAPRTLQVWRTLLNWLAFFFQIFAQFVRGTPSVTQVLSYVNLGTSSLLSSASPSFIPLPVAESPESQSPPDTAAVQISGDGGNSDDHRPIKRLTAVLDLDETLVCAYETSSLPAIICSQAIEAGLKWFDLECISSDKENPRSTMLRCLNVQDYENFLKELNEFADLVLFTAGLEGYARPLVDRIDVENRFCLRLYRPSTISTEYREHVKDLSCLSKDLCRTVIVDNNPFSFLLQPMNGIPCIPFSAGQPHDDQLLEVLLPLLRHLSQQADVRPILYERFHMPEWFQKHGIPCSGGVYYVRIATQNTLLAELPGFFMSVVHQAI
;
A
#
# COMPACT_ATOMS: atom_id res chain seq x y z
N MET A 1 2.80 70.80 38.46
CA MET A 1 3.49 69.73 39.20
C MET A 1 2.42 68.76 39.68
N ALA A 2 2.51 67.50 39.23
CA ALA A 2 1.73 66.30 39.59
C ALA A 2 0.21 66.35 39.31
N GLU A 3 -0.38 65.59 38.38
CA GLU A 3 -0.41 64.12 38.18
C GLU A 3 -1.23 63.40 39.27
N LEU A 4 -2.38 62.82 38.90
CA LEU A 4 -3.04 61.73 39.63
C LEU A 4 -3.92 60.88 38.68
N ALA A 5 -3.27 59.79 38.26
CA ALA A 5 -3.71 58.51 37.69
C ALA A 5 -5.21 58.17 37.58
N GLN A 6 -5.59 57.70 36.38
CA GLN A 6 -6.66 56.71 36.19
C GLN A 6 -6.19 55.34 36.69
N ALA A 7 -6.99 54.68 37.52
CA ALA A 7 -6.77 53.32 37.97
C ALA A 7 -7.33 52.32 36.94
N GLU A 8 -6.45 51.64 36.20
CA GLU A 8 -6.81 50.42 35.47
C GLU A 8 -6.91 49.25 36.45
N VAL A 9 -8.09 48.62 36.48
CA VAL A 9 -8.39 47.45 37.31
C VAL A 9 -7.75 46.21 36.68
N TYR A 10 -6.67 45.73 37.28
CA TYR A 10 -5.98 44.50 36.91
C TYR A 10 -6.76 43.28 37.45
N ALA A 11 -7.44 42.53 36.57
CA ALA A 11 -8.02 41.23 36.95
C ALA A 11 -6.92 40.15 36.99
N PRO A 12 -6.79 39.37 38.07
CA PRO A 12 -5.66 38.45 38.24
C PRO A 12 -5.76 37.26 37.27
N ARG A 13 -4.64 36.99 36.57
CA ARG A 13 -4.46 35.91 35.57
C ARG A 13 -4.91 34.51 36.05
N THR A 14 -4.98 34.30 37.36
CA THR A 14 -5.43 33.04 37.98
C THR A 14 -6.89 32.70 37.69
N LEU A 15 -7.78 33.69 37.59
CA LEU A 15 -9.20 33.46 37.33
C LEU A 15 -9.49 33.05 35.87
N GLN A 16 -8.67 33.51 34.93
CA GLN A 16 -8.79 33.12 33.52
C GLN A 16 -8.36 31.66 33.30
N VAL A 17 -7.26 31.25 33.93
CA VAL A 17 -6.78 29.86 33.87
C VAL A 17 -7.82 28.90 34.47
N TRP A 18 -8.42 29.27 35.61
CA TRP A 18 -9.49 28.47 36.22
C TRP A 18 -10.73 28.33 35.35
N ARG A 19 -11.12 29.38 34.62
CA ARG A 19 -12.24 29.30 33.66
C ARG A 19 -11.91 28.36 32.51
N THR A 20 -10.69 28.40 31.98
CA THR A 20 -10.27 27.51 30.88
C THR A 20 -10.25 26.05 31.32
N LEU A 21 -9.78 25.77 32.54
CA LEU A 21 -9.78 24.42 33.11
C LEU A 21 -11.19 23.89 33.36
N LEU A 22 -12.10 24.71 33.89
CA LEU A 22 -13.49 24.32 34.09
C LEU A 22 -14.22 24.05 32.77
N ASN A 23 -13.92 24.82 31.72
CA ASN A 23 -14.47 24.59 30.38
C ASN A 23 -13.95 23.28 29.76
N TRP A 24 -12.67 22.99 29.92
CA TRP A 24 -12.07 21.72 29.49
C TRP A 24 -12.67 20.52 30.25
N LEU A 25 -12.87 20.66 31.56
CA LEU A 25 -13.51 19.62 32.37
C LEU A 25 -14.96 19.36 31.94
N ALA A 26 -15.72 20.41 31.63
CA ALA A 26 -17.09 20.31 31.15
C ALA A 26 -17.18 19.63 29.77
N PHE A 27 -16.22 19.91 28.87
CA PHE A 27 -16.12 19.27 27.56
C PHE A 27 -15.85 17.76 27.68
N PHE A 28 -14.90 17.35 28.54
CA PHE A 28 -14.64 15.93 28.77
C PHE A 28 -15.82 15.22 29.43
N PHE A 29 -16.53 15.90 30.34
CA PHE A 29 -17.74 15.35 30.94
C PHE A 29 -18.87 15.17 29.91
N GLN A 30 -18.97 16.04 28.90
CA GLN A 30 -19.92 15.87 27.79
C GLN A 30 -19.57 14.67 26.90
N ILE A 31 -18.29 14.48 26.55
CA ILE A 31 -17.84 13.30 25.78
C ILE A 31 -18.11 12.02 26.56
N PHE A 32 -17.76 12.01 27.85
CA PHE A 32 -18.00 10.86 28.72
C PHE A 32 -19.50 10.58 28.89
N ALA A 33 -20.34 11.62 29.03
CA ALA A 33 -21.79 11.47 29.09
C ALA A 33 -22.39 10.93 27.77
N GLN A 34 -21.80 11.24 26.61
CA GLN A 34 -22.19 10.65 25.32
C GLN A 34 -21.81 9.16 25.24
N PHE A 35 -20.68 8.77 25.82
CA PHE A 35 -20.25 7.36 25.89
C PHE A 35 -21.13 6.52 26.85
N VAL A 36 -21.55 7.11 27.98
CA VAL A 36 -22.40 6.44 28.99
C VAL A 36 -23.88 6.38 28.57
N ARG A 37 -24.36 7.32 27.76
CA ARG A 37 -25.77 7.37 27.29
C ARG A 37 -26.07 6.50 26.07
N GLY A 38 -25.24 5.49 25.78
CA GLY A 38 -25.23 4.70 24.55
C GLY A 38 -26.54 4.62 23.76
N THR A 39 -26.49 5.04 22.48
CA THR A 39 -27.26 4.61 21.27
C THR A 39 -27.67 5.80 20.36
N PRO A 40 -28.08 5.61 19.07
CA PRO A 40 -27.78 4.51 18.12
C PRO A 40 -27.48 4.98 16.67
N SER A 41 -26.74 4.16 15.91
CA SER A 41 -27.07 3.86 14.51
C SER A 41 -26.61 2.44 14.17
N VAL A 42 -27.11 1.48 14.94
CA VAL A 42 -26.88 0.03 14.75
C VAL A 42 -28.11 -0.65 14.11
N THR A 43 -29.13 0.12 13.74
CA THR A 43 -30.39 -0.42 13.19
C THR A 43 -30.35 -0.76 11.70
N GLN A 44 -29.19 -0.67 11.03
CA GLN A 44 -28.98 -1.26 9.70
C GLN A 44 -28.07 -2.51 9.72
N VAL A 45 -27.56 -2.91 10.90
CA VAL A 45 -26.56 -3.99 11.01
C VAL A 45 -27.16 -5.33 11.47
N LEU A 46 -28.47 -5.42 11.70
CA LEU A 46 -29.16 -6.66 12.10
C LEU A 46 -30.27 -7.10 11.14
N SER A 47 -30.07 -6.97 9.82
CA SER A 47 -30.90 -7.67 8.82
C SER A 47 -30.21 -8.89 8.19
N TYR A 48 -29.01 -9.29 8.63
CA TYR A 48 -28.27 -10.40 8.01
C TYR A 48 -27.76 -11.49 8.96
N VAL A 49 -28.28 -11.57 10.18
CA VAL A 49 -28.10 -12.75 11.03
C VAL A 49 -29.44 -13.19 11.58
N ASN A 50 -30.18 -13.91 10.74
CA ASN A 50 -31.14 -14.87 11.23
C ASN A 50 -30.78 -16.24 10.66
N LEU A 51 -30.25 -17.09 11.53
CA LEU A 51 -29.96 -18.48 11.26
C LEU A 51 -31.28 -19.25 11.34
N GLY A 52 -31.77 -19.73 10.21
CA GLY A 52 -32.97 -20.54 10.08
C GLY A 52 -32.71 -21.73 9.17
N THR A 53 -32.68 -22.89 9.79
CA THR A 53 -32.43 -24.25 9.30
C THR A 53 -33.18 -24.71 8.03
N SER A 54 -32.48 -25.60 7.30
CA SER A 54 -32.95 -26.81 6.59
C SER A 54 -33.64 -26.77 5.20
N SER A 55 -33.04 -27.60 4.34
CA SER A 55 -33.60 -28.52 3.32
C SER A 55 -34.03 -28.04 1.91
N LEU A 56 -33.23 -28.50 0.95
CA LEU A 56 -33.58 -29.29 -0.25
C LEU A 56 -34.44 -28.72 -1.40
N LEU A 57 -33.96 -29.04 -2.62
CA LEU A 57 -34.63 -29.19 -3.93
C LEU A 57 -34.65 -28.00 -4.91
N SER A 58 -33.89 -28.19 -5.99
CA SER A 58 -34.33 -28.29 -7.39
C SER A 58 -35.25 -27.20 -7.99
N SER A 59 -34.74 -26.53 -9.03
CA SER A 59 -35.24 -26.59 -10.42
C SER A 59 -35.32 -25.23 -11.13
N ALA A 60 -34.94 -25.31 -12.42
CA ALA A 60 -35.44 -24.58 -13.58
C ALA A 60 -35.10 -23.09 -13.79
N SER A 61 -34.53 -22.86 -14.97
CA SER A 61 -34.32 -21.63 -15.73
C SER A 61 -35.61 -20.80 -15.93
N PRO A 62 -35.49 -19.54 -16.39
CA PRO A 62 -35.65 -19.33 -17.83
C PRO A 62 -34.72 -18.27 -18.45
N SER A 63 -34.18 -18.64 -19.62
CA SER A 63 -34.20 -17.91 -20.89
C SER A 63 -34.21 -16.38 -20.89
N PHE A 64 -33.16 -15.77 -21.47
CA PHE A 64 -33.33 -14.57 -22.28
C PHE A 64 -32.41 -14.58 -23.51
N ILE A 65 -32.99 -14.11 -24.62
CA ILE A 65 -32.63 -14.35 -26.02
C ILE A 65 -31.69 -13.24 -26.56
N PRO A 66 -30.68 -13.57 -27.37
CA PRO A 66 -29.80 -12.60 -28.03
C PRO A 66 -30.29 -12.24 -29.46
N LEU A 67 -29.96 -11.04 -29.95
CA LEU A 67 -30.17 -10.62 -31.35
C LEU A 67 -29.08 -9.60 -31.77
N PRO A 68 -28.77 -9.43 -33.07
CA PRO A 68 -28.67 -10.43 -34.13
C PRO A 68 -27.33 -10.35 -34.90
N VAL A 69 -26.99 -11.46 -35.56
CA VAL A 69 -25.90 -11.62 -36.53
C VAL A 69 -26.25 -10.90 -37.84
N ALA A 70 -25.30 -10.15 -38.41
CA ALA A 70 -25.39 -9.65 -39.78
C ALA A 70 -24.50 -10.51 -40.69
N GLU A 71 -25.13 -11.08 -41.71
CA GLU A 71 -24.52 -11.90 -42.77
C GLU A 71 -23.76 -11.05 -43.81
N SER A 72 -22.66 -11.63 -44.31
CA SER A 72 -21.87 -11.22 -45.47
C SER A 72 -22.61 -11.48 -46.79
N PRO A 73 -22.05 -11.01 -47.92
CA PRO A 73 -22.07 -11.85 -49.12
C PRO A 73 -20.68 -12.07 -49.74
N GLU A 74 -20.52 -13.30 -50.21
CA GLU A 74 -19.40 -13.90 -50.93
C GLU A 74 -19.16 -13.28 -52.32
N SER A 75 -17.93 -13.36 -52.83
CA SER A 75 -17.67 -13.88 -54.18
C SER A 75 -16.19 -14.17 -54.49
N GLN A 76 -15.95 -15.46 -54.78
CA GLN A 76 -15.18 -16.04 -55.90
C GLN A 76 -13.62 -16.02 -55.91
N SER A 77 -13.05 -17.22 -55.86
CA SER A 77 -11.75 -17.69 -56.41
C SER A 77 -12.03 -18.54 -57.69
N PRO A 78 -11.07 -19.19 -58.42
CA PRO A 78 -9.62 -19.43 -58.20
C PRO A 78 -8.80 -19.33 -59.54
N PRO A 79 -7.66 -20.03 -59.82
CA PRO A 79 -6.76 -20.87 -59.00
C PRO A 79 -5.24 -20.62 -59.18
N ASP A 80 -4.42 -21.16 -58.26
CA ASP A 80 -3.36 -22.14 -58.63
C ASP A 80 -2.75 -22.87 -57.41
N THR A 81 -3.09 -24.16 -57.34
CA THR A 81 -2.28 -25.34 -57.01
C THR A 81 -0.97 -25.20 -56.19
N ALA A 82 -0.99 -25.64 -54.93
CA ALA A 82 0.12 -26.38 -54.32
C ALA A 82 -0.38 -27.23 -53.15
N ALA A 83 -0.30 -28.55 -53.30
CA ALA A 83 -0.64 -29.53 -52.29
C ALA A 83 0.44 -29.63 -51.21
N VAL A 84 0.06 -29.55 -49.93
CA VAL A 84 0.87 -30.05 -48.81
C VAL A 84 -0.06 -30.80 -47.85
N GLN A 85 0.42 -31.97 -47.43
CA GLN A 85 -0.32 -33.06 -46.81
C GLN A 85 -0.82 -32.75 -45.40
N ILE A 86 -2.03 -33.25 -45.12
CA ILE A 86 -2.63 -33.33 -43.79
C ILE A 86 -2.05 -34.57 -43.10
N SER A 87 -1.24 -34.36 -42.07
CA SER A 87 -0.99 -35.36 -41.02
C SER A 87 -1.92 -35.04 -39.87
N GLY A 88 -2.89 -35.91 -39.61
CA GLY A 88 -3.60 -35.91 -38.34
C GLY A 88 -2.65 -36.40 -37.26
N ASP A 89 -2.46 -35.59 -36.23
CA ASP A 89 -2.03 -36.07 -34.93
C ASP A 89 -2.82 -35.34 -33.85
N GLY A 90 -3.61 -36.11 -33.10
CA GLY A 90 -4.32 -35.64 -31.93
C GLY A 90 -3.33 -35.51 -30.79
N GLY A 91 -2.74 -34.33 -30.65
CA GLY A 91 -1.96 -33.96 -29.47
C GLY A 91 -2.74 -32.95 -28.64
N ASN A 92 -3.28 -33.38 -27.51
CA ASN A 92 -3.60 -32.47 -26.41
C ASN A 92 -2.27 -31.92 -25.90
N SER A 93 -1.74 -30.89 -26.56
CA SER A 93 -0.57 -30.17 -26.09
C SER A 93 -1.01 -29.31 -24.94
N ASP A 94 -0.90 -29.83 -23.72
CA ASP A 94 -0.73 -28.98 -22.55
C ASP A 94 0.41 -28.01 -22.89
N ASP A 95 0.07 -26.74 -23.13
CA ASP A 95 1.02 -25.65 -23.37
C ASP A 95 1.72 -25.37 -22.03
N HIS A 96 2.54 -26.33 -21.58
CA HIS A 96 3.40 -26.24 -20.40
C HIS A 96 4.57 -25.32 -20.73
N ARG A 97 4.29 -24.06 -21.06
CA ARG A 97 5.28 -23.01 -20.92
C ARG A 97 5.59 -22.87 -19.44
N PRO A 98 6.87 -22.97 -19.03
CA PRO A 98 7.22 -22.79 -17.64
C PRO A 98 6.76 -21.40 -17.18
N ILE A 99 6.02 -21.36 -16.07
CA ILE A 99 5.55 -20.12 -15.46
C ILE A 99 6.77 -19.27 -15.15
N LYS A 100 6.78 -18.02 -15.63
CA LYS A 100 7.85 -17.07 -15.33
C LYS A 100 7.92 -16.83 -13.82
N ARG A 101 9.14 -16.60 -13.31
CA ARG A 101 9.37 -16.14 -11.94
C ARG A 101 8.52 -14.92 -11.64
N LEU A 102 8.09 -14.81 -10.38
CA LEU A 102 7.36 -13.64 -9.90
C LEU A 102 8.32 -12.44 -9.88
N THR A 103 7.87 -11.24 -10.23
CA THR A 103 8.59 -10.00 -9.92
C THR A 103 7.97 -9.39 -8.67
N ALA A 104 8.73 -9.34 -7.57
CA ALA A 104 8.30 -8.75 -6.32
C ALA A 104 8.93 -7.36 -6.16
N VAL A 105 8.10 -6.33 -6.28
CA VAL A 105 8.49 -4.94 -6.04
C VAL A 105 8.26 -4.62 -4.57
N LEU A 106 9.30 -4.24 -3.84
CA LEU A 106 9.24 -3.95 -2.41
C LEU A 106 9.55 -2.47 -2.16
N ASP A 107 8.69 -1.84 -1.36
CA ASP A 107 9.02 -0.57 -0.74
C ASP A 107 10.10 -0.70 0.35
N LEU A 108 10.67 0.43 0.78
CA LEU A 108 11.73 0.49 1.76
C LEU A 108 11.24 0.97 3.14
N ASP A 109 10.76 2.22 3.18
CA ASP A 109 10.48 2.95 4.41
C ASP A 109 9.15 2.48 5.00
N GLU A 110 9.15 2.15 6.29
CA GLU A 110 8.00 1.54 6.98
C GLU A 110 7.56 0.19 6.38
N THR A 111 8.39 -0.42 5.52
CA THR A 111 8.13 -1.75 4.93
C THR A 111 9.24 -2.74 5.26
N LEU A 112 10.51 -2.38 5.02
CA LEU A 112 11.69 -3.20 5.37
C LEU A 112 12.50 -2.59 6.51
N VAL A 113 12.42 -1.27 6.66
CA VAL A 113 13.11 -0.49 7.69
C VAL A 113 12.21 0.64 8.16
N CYS A 114 12.46 1.22 9.32
CA CYS A 114 12.00 2.56 9.64
C CYS A 114 13.20 3.45 10.01
N ALA A 115 13.18 4.70 9.56
CA ALA A 115 14.26 5.64 9.80
C ALA A 115 13.74 6.88 10.52
N TYR A 116 14.42 7.27 11.59
CA TYR A 116 14.11 8.47 12.35
C TYR A 116 15.33 9.36 12.41
N GLU A 117 15.14 10.67 12.40
CA GLU A 117 16.21 11.56 12.84
C GLU A 117 16.59 11.20 14.29
N THR A 118 17.88 11.04 14.57
CA THR A 118 18.35 10.53 15.87
C THR A 118 17.86 11.37 17.06
N SER A 119 17.68 12.68 16.86
CA SER A 119 17.13 13.59 17.88
C SER A 119 15.61 13.48 18.09
N SER A 120 14.89 12.86 17.15
CA SER A 120 13.43 12.89 17.08
C SER A 120 12.78 11.60 17.61
N LEU A 121 13.53 10.49 17.68
CA LEU A 121 13.02 9.22 18.23
C LEU A 121 13.00 9.25 19.77
N PRO A 122 11.84 9.08 20.44
CA PRO A 122 11.79 9.00 21.89
C PRO A 122 12.68 7.88 22.42
N ALA A 123 13.53 8.19 23.41
CA ALA A 123 14.50 7.25 23.96
C ALA A 123 13.85 5.94 24.44
N ILE A 124 12.65 6.02 25.01
CA ILE A 124 11.88 4.84 25.49
C ILE A 124 11.57 3.88 24.34
N ILE A 125 11.07 4.40 23.22
CA ILE A 125 10.73 3.59 22.03
C ILE A 125 12.00 2.94 21.48
N CYS A 126 13.09 3.71 21.40
CA CYS A 126 14.36 3.19 20.93
C CYS A 126 14.91 2.08 21.85
N SER A 127 14.86 2.26 23.17
CA SER A 127 15.32 1.24 24.13
C SER A 127 14.49 -0.03 24.03
N GLN A 128 13.16 0.09 23.95
CA GLN A 128 12.26 -1.06 23.79
C GLN A 128 12.53 -1.83 22.51
N ALA A 129 12.73 -1.14 21.39
CA ALA A 129 13.07 -1.75 20.12
C ALA A 129 14.39 -2.54 20.18
N ILE A 130 15.42 -1.96 20.81
CA ILE A 130 16.74 -2.61 20.95
C ILE A 130 16.68 -3.80 21.90
N GLU A 131 15.97 -3.66 23.03
CA GLU A 131 15.76 -4.74 24.01
C GLU A 131 14.98 -5.91 23.41
N ALA A 132 14.04 -5.63 22.49
CA ALA A 132 13.32 -6.63 21.72
C ALA A 132 14.18 -7.30 20.62
N GLY A 133 15.41 -6.82 20.39
CA GLY A 133 16.37 -7.44 19.49
C GLY A 133 16.36 -6.89 18.05
N LEU A 134 15.70 -5.76 17.79
CA LEU A 134 15.74 -5.15 16.45
C LEU A 134 17.16 -4.72 16.10
N LYS A 135 17.63 -5.14 14.91
CA LYS A 135 18.89 -4.67 14.35
C LYS A 135 18.73 -3.21 13.93
N TRP A 136 19.73 -2.39 14.20
CA TRP A 136 19.72 -0.97 13.87
C TRP A 136 21.12 -0.47 13.50
N PHE A 137 21.17 0.68 12.83
CA PHE A 137 22.40 1.39 12.55
C PHE A 137 22.13 2.89 12.37
N ASP A 138 23.15 3.70 12.60
CA ASP A 138 23.09 5.13 12.31
C ASP A 138 23.61 5.40 10.89
N LEU A 139 22.91 6.25 10.14
CA LEU A 139 23.18 6.62 8.76
C LEU A 139 23.28 8.15 8.66
N GLU A 140 24.42 8.64 8.20
CA GLU A 140 24.59 10.05 7.90
C GLU A 140 24.04 10.34 6.50
N CYS A 141 23.06 11.23 6.43
CA CYS A 141 22.50 11.72 5.18
C CYS A 141 22.91 13.16 4.93
N ILE A 142 23.55 13.39 3.78
CA ILE A 142 23.96 14.73 3.36
C ILE A 142 22.85 15.31 2.49
N SER A 143 22.32 16.48 2.89
CA SER A 143 21.33 17.20 2.09
C SER A 143 21.87 17.50 0.69
N SER A 144 21.00 17.48 -0.32
CA SER A 144 21.35 17.83 -1.70
C SER A 144 21.61 19.34 -1.93
N ASP A 145 21.48 20.17 -0.90
CA ASP A 145 21.78 21.60 -0.96
C ASP A 145 23.30 21.82 -1.12
N LYS A 146 23.69 22.36 -2.28
CA LYS A 146 25.08 22.60 -2.64
C LYS A 146 25.69 23.82 -1.95
N GLU A 147 24.86 24.75 -1.47
CA GLU A 147 25.34 26.00 -0.86
C GLU A 147 25.61 25.83 0.64
N ASN A 148 24.87 24.94 1.32
CA ASN A 148 25.11 24.64 2.73
C ASN A 148 24.72 23.18 3.07
N PRO A 149 25.60 22.20 2.82
CA PRO A 149 25.29 20.80 3.07
C PRO A 149 25.05 20.58 4.57
N ARG A 150 23.82 20.22 4.92
CA ARG A 150 23.47 19.78 6.26
C ARG A 150 23.55 18.27 6.30
N SER A 151 24.38 17.73 7.18
CA SER A 151 24.30 16.31 7.51
C SER A 151 23.26 16.09 8.60
N THR A 152 22.37 15.13 8.36
CA THR A 152 21.37 14.68 9.33
C THR A 152 21.72 13.24 9.68
N MET A 153 21.83 12.94 10.96
CA MET A 153 22.01 11.56 11.41
C MET A 153 20.65 10.90 11.57
N LEU A 154 20.47 9.80 10.86
CA LEU A 154 19.28 8.97 10.93
C LEU A 154 19.60 7.69 11.71
N ARG A 155 18.69 7.28 12.58
CA ARG A 155 18.67 5.95 13.17
C ARG A 155 17.72 5.08 12.36
N CYS A 156 18.27 4.09 11.68
CA CYS A 156 17.52 3.10 10.90
C CYS A 156 17.36 1.84 11.75
N LEU A 157 16.12 1.35 11.88
CA LEU A 157 15.80 0.07 12.49
C LEU A 157 15.25 -0.84 11.40
N ASN A 158 15.76 -2.06 11.34
CA ASN A 158 15.31 -3.06 10.39
C ASN A 158 14.09 -3.78 10.96
N VAL A 159 13.16 -4.17 10.08
CA VAL A 159 12.11 -5.13 10.46
C VAL A 159 12.76 -6.43 10.92
N GLN A 160 12.16 -7.08 11.92
CA GLN A 160 12.65 -8.36 12.39
C GLN A 160 12.69 -9.38 11.25
N ASP A 161 13.79 -10.15 11.18
CA ASP A 161 14.00 -11.23 10.20
C ASP A 161 13.86 -10.86 8.71
N TYR A 162 14.00 -9.57 8.36
CA TYR A 162 13.97 -9.11 6.95
C TYR A 162 15.00 -9.84 6.06
N GLU A 163 16.16 -10.24 6.60
CA GLU A 163 17.19 -11.00 5.87
C GLU A 163 16.67 -12.38 5.42
N ASN A 164 15.95 -13.08 6.30
CA ASN A 164 15.35 -14.38 5.98
C ASN A 164 14.22 -14.20 4.98
N PHE A 165 13.39 -13.16 5.14
CA PHE A 165 12.36 -12.80 4.18
C PHE A 165 12.93 -12.59 2.77
N LEU A 166 13.95 -11.73 2.63
CA LEU A 166 14.58 -11.47 1.33
C LEU A 166 15.27 -12.71 0.75
N LYS A 167 15.90 -13.53 1.60
CA LYS A 167 16.54 -14.78 1.17
C LYS A 167 15.53 -15.75 0.60
N GLU A 168 14.45 -16.04 1.33
CA GLU A 168 13.42 -16.99 0.89
C GLU A 168 12.64 -16.47 -0.32
N LEU A 169 12.29 -15.18 -0.34
CA LEU A 169 11.59 -14.58 -1.46
C LEU A 169 12.41 -14.65 -2.76
N ASN A 170 13.73 -14.45 -2.67
CA ASN A 170 14.64 -14.55 -3.81
C ASN A 170 14.72 -15.97 -4.42
N GLU A 171 14.27 -17.02 -3.72
CA GLU A 171 14.24 -18.37 -4.28
C GLU A 171 13.22 -18.48 -5.44
N PHE A 172 12.13 -17.73 -5.40
CA PHE A 172 11.02 -17.84 -6.36
C PHE A 172 10.58 -16.53 -7.01
N ALA A 173 11.12 -15.39 -6.58
CA ALA A 173 10.86 -14.08 -7.15
C ALA A 173 12.14 -13.31 -7.53
N ASP A 174 12.06 -12.50 -8.56
CA ASP A 174 13.05 -11.46 -8.88
C ASP A 174 12.71 -10.20 -8.07
N LEU A 175 13.66 -9.73 -7.26
CA LEU A 175 13.40 -8.66 -6.30
C LEU A 175 13.73 -7.30 -6.89
N VAL A 176 12.76 -6.39 -6.86
CA VAL A 176 12.93 -4.99 -7.26
C VAL A 176 12.69 -4.10 -6.05
N LEU A 177 13.66 -3.27 -5.69
CA LEU A 177 13.42 -2.19 -4.73
C LEU A 177 12.78 -1.02 -5.49
N PHE A 178 11.65 -0.51 -5.00
CA PHE A 178 11.08 0.73 -5.53
C PHE A 178 10.63 1.59 -4.35
N THR A 179 11.37 2.65 -4.05
CA THR A 179 11.10 3.56 -2.92
C THR A 179 10.85 4.99 -3.41
N ALA A 180 9.96 5.70 -2.71
CA ALA A 180 9.81 7.14 -2.85
C ALA A 180 10.90 7.92 -2.08
N GLY A 181 11.88 7.27 -1.47
CA GLY A 181 13.06 7.87 -0.86
C GLY A 181 14.04 8.44 -1.89
N LEU A 182 14.69 9.55 -1.56
CA LEU A 182 15.77 10.10 -2.38
C LEU A 182 16.97 9.16 -2.39
N GLU A 183 17.63 9.05 -3.52
CA GLU A 183 18.76 8.13 -3.72
C GLU A 183 19.90 8.37 -2.72
N GLY A 184 20.21 9.63 -2.37
CA GLY A 184 21.26 9.95 -1.40
C GLY A 184 21.01 9.41 0.02
N TYR A 185 19.75 9.10 0.34
CA TYR A 185 19.36 8.42 1.58
C TYR A 185 19.23 6.91 1.36
N ALA A 186 18.43 6.51 0.37
CA ALA A 186 18.01 5.13 0.21
C ALA A 186 19.14 4.22 -0.27
N ARG A 187 20.04 4.70 -1.13
CA ARG A 187 21.16 3.89 -1.64
C ARG A 187 22.08 3.38 -0.51
N PRO A 188 22.70 4.25 0.33
CA PRO A 188 23.60 3.79 1.38
C PRO A 188 22.88 3.00 2.48
N LEU A 189 21.57 3.19 2.66
CA LEU A 189 20.76 2.35 3.53
C LEU A 189 20.64 0.93 2.96
N VAL A 190 20.22 0.81 1.69
CA VAL A 190 20.03 -0.47 1.02
C VAL A 190 21.34 -1.25 0.93
N ASP A 191 22.47 -0.57 0.69
CA ASP A 191 23.80 -1.18 0.69
C ASP A 191 24.17 -1.86 2.01
N ARG A 192 23.56 -1.46 3.14
CA ARG A 192 23.77 -2.08 4.46
C ARG A 192 22.85 -3.25 4.73
N ILE A 193 21.63 -3.25 4.19
CA ILE A 193 20.62 -4.29 4.48
C ILE A 193 20.61 -5.39 3.41
N ASP A 194 20.98 -5.09 2.17
CA ASP A 194 21.06 -6.04 1.05
C ASP A 194 22.51 -6.33 0.66
N VAL A 195 23.30 -6.85 1.60
CA VAL A 195 24.73 -7.17 1.40
C VAL A 195 24.98 -8.23 0.33
N GLU A 196 23.99 -9.09 0.06
CA GLU A 196 24.05 -10.14 -0.96
C GLU A 196 23.60 -9.66 -2.35
N ASN A 197 23.22 -8.37 -2.50
CA ASN A 197 22.73 -7.79 -3.75
C ASN A 197 21.57 -8.59 -4.38
N ARG A 198 20.59 -8.96 -3.55
CA ARG A 198 19.39 -9.71 -3.97
C ARG A 198 18.46 -8.84 -4.82
N PHE A 199 18.45 -7.53 -4.61
CA PHE A 199 17.68 -6.62 -5.47
C PHE A 199 18.33 -6.48 -6.84
N CYS A 200 17.68 -7.02 -7.87
CA CYS A 200 18.17 -6.97 -9.25
C CYS A 200 18.00 -5.59 -9.89
N LEU A 201 17.10 -4.77 -9.35
CA LEU A 201 16.84 -3.39 -9.76
C LEU A 201 16.48 -2.54 -8.53
N ARG A 202 17.01 -1.31 -8.49
CA ARG A 202 16.72 -0.33 -7.43
C ARG A 202 16.21 0.97 -8.06
N LEU A 203 14.95 1.28 -7.81
CA LEU A 203 14.26 2.48 -8.26
C LEU A 203 14.02 3.41 -7.06
N TYR A 204 14.48 4.65 -7.19
CA TYR A 204 14.39 5.67 -6.15
C TYR A 204 13.36 6.75 -6.54
N ARG A 205 13.19 7.79 -5.70
CA ARG A 205 12.25 8.90 -5.94
C ARG A 205 12.23 9.44 -7.39
N PRO A 206 13.35 9.66 -8.09
CA PRO A 206 13.31 10.16 -9.47
C PRO A 206 12.62 9.24 -10.48
N SER A 207 12.43 7.95 -10.14
CA SER A 207 11.69 6.97 -10.95
C SER A 207 10.18 6.99 -10.68
N THR A 208 9.75 7.69 -9.63
CA THR A 208 8.31 7.90 -9.36
C THR A 208 7.73 8.95 -10.31
N ILE A 209 6.42 8.93 -10.49
CA ILE A 209 5.69 9.90 -11.29
C ILE A 209 4.71 10.70 -10.45
N SER A 210 4.26 11.84 -10.98
CA SER A 210 3.15 12.60 -10.42
C SER A 210 1.90 12.40 -11.28
N THR A 211 0.79 12.14 -10.61
CA THR A 211 -0.55 12.05 -11.20
C THR A 211 -1.38 13.25 -10.78
N GLU A 212 -2.59 13.39 -11.30
CA GLU A 212 -3.54 14.41 -10.83
C GLU A 212 -4.00 14.19 -9.37
N TYR A 213 -3.85 12.97 -8.84
CA TYR A 213 -4.31 12.62 -7.49
C TYR A 213 -3.18 12.68 -6.45
N ARG A 214 -1.99 12.22 -6.83
CA ARG A 214 -0.87 11.95 -5.91
C ARG A 214 0.47 12.15 -6.60
N GLU A 215 1.42 12.66 -5.84
CA GLU A 215 2.85 12.61 -6.17
C GLU A 215 3.46 11.27 -5.74
N HIS A 216 4.66 10.98 -6.23
CA HIS A 216 5.44 9.80 -5.87
C HIS A 216 4.76 8.45 -6.13
N VAL A 217 3.96 8.38 -7.19
CA VAL A 217 3.34 7.13 -7.64
C VAL A 217 4.36 6.26 -8.37
N LYS A 218 4.38 4.96 -8.05
CA LYS A 218 5.30 3.95 -8.58
C LYS A 218 4.65 3.25 -9.78
N ASP A 219 4.85 3.78 -10.98
CA ASP A 219 4.28 3.21 -12.20
C ASP A 219 5.00 1.90 -12.57
N LEU A 220 4.32 0.77 -12.39
CA LEU A 220 4.87 -0.56 -12.70
C LEU A 220 5.05 -0.80 -14.21
N SER A 221 4.46 0.03 -15.07
CA SER A 221 4.61 -0.09 -16.53
C SER A 221 6.06 0.07 -17.01
N CYS A 222 6.92 0.69 -16.19
CA CYS A 222 8.36 0.80 -16.47
C CYS A 222 9.11 -0.54 -16.36
N LEU A 223 8.54 -1.55 -15.67
CA LEU A 223 9.16 -2.86 -15.46
C LEU A 223 8.77 -3.86 -16.55
N SER A 224 7.50 -3.89 -16.93
CA SER A 224 6.97 -4.83 -17.91
C SER A 224 5.68 -4.30 -18.55
N LYS A 225 5.47 -4.68 -19.82
CA LYS A 225 4.19 -4.45 -20.52
C LYS A 225 3.08 -5.36 -20.01
N ASP A 226 3.44 -6.55 -19.53
CA ASP A 226 2.53 -7.53 -18.96
C ASP A 226 2.84 -7.70 -17.47
N LEU A 227 1.87 -7.36 -16.63
CA LEU A 227 1.98 -7.35 -15.18
C LEU A 227 1.30 -8.57 -14.53
N CYS A 228 0.90 -9.60 -15.29
CA CYS A 228 0.34 -10.84 -14.73
C CYS A 228 1.25 -11.48 -13.66
N ARG A 229 2.55 -11.23 -13.74
CA ARG A 229 3.58 -11.82 -12.86
C ARG A 229 4.31 -10.78 -12.00
N THR A 230 3.73 -9.60 -11.81
CA THR A 230 4.34 -8.50 -11.03
C THR A 230 3.45 -8.14 -9.85
N VAL A 231 4.04 -8.01 -8.67
CA VAL A 231 3.36 -7.55 -7.45
C VAL A 231 4.15 -6.41 -6.82
N ILE A 232 3.47 -5.50 -6.13
CA ILE A 232 4.10 -4.47 -5.32
C ILE A 232 3.60 -4.55 -3.89
N VAL A 233 4.53 -4.58 -2.93
CA VAL A 233 4.25 -4.50 -1.50
C VAL A 233 4.62 -3.12 -1.01
N ASP A 234 3.66 -2.40 -0.45
CA ASP A 234 3.82 -1.01 -0.04
C ASP A 234 2.90 -0.67 1.13
N ASN A 235 3.42 0.04 2.12
CA ASN A 235 2.63 0.50 3.25
C ASN A 235 1.70 1.67 2.87
N ASN A 236 2.00 2.38 1.78
CA ASN A 236 1.17 3.43 1.23
C ASN A 236 0.43 2.95 -0.04
N PRO A 237 -0.90 2.72 0.03
CA PRO A 237 -1.68 2.32 -1.14
C PRO A 237 -1.50 3.23 -2.36
N PHE A 238 -1.38 4.55 -2.15
CA PHE A 238 -1.24 5.50 -3.25
C PHE A 238 0.03 5.31 -4.06
N SER A 239 1.05 4.62 -3.53
CA SER A 239 2.25 4.26 -4.28
C SER A 239 1.91 3.41 -5.50
N PHE A 240 0.92 2.52 -5.43
CA PHE A 240 0.54 1.63 -6.54
C PHE A 240 -0.80 2.01 -7.18
N LEU A 241 -1.17 3.29 -7.07
CA LEU A 241 -2.43 3.84 -7.57
C LEU A 241 -2.75 3.48 -9.03
N LEU A 242 -1.74 3.44 -9.90
CA LEU A 242 -1.92 3.14 -11.33
C LEU A 242 -2.18 1.67 -11.63
N GLN A 243 -1.79 0.77 -10.72
CA GLN A 243 -1.94 -0.67 -10.87
C GLN A 243 -2.55 -1.29 -9.59
N PRO A 244 -3.79 -0.91 -9.23
CA PRO A 244 -4.42 -1.34 -7.98
C PRO A 244 -4.57 -2.86 -7.88
N MET A 245 -4.72 -3.56 -9.01
CA MET A 245 -4.83 -5.02 -9.04
C MET A 245 -3.50 -5.75 -8.79
N ASN A 246 -2.38 -5.04 -8.70
CA ASN A 246 -1.05 -5.60 -8.46
C ASN A 246 -0.51 -5.27 -7.06
N GLY A 247 -1.24 -4.48 -6.27
CA GLY A 247 -0.81 -4.01 -4.96
C GLY A 247 -1.16 -4.95 -3.81
N ILE A 248 -0.22 -5.10 -2.89
CA ILE A 248 -0.38 -5.73 -1.59
C ILE A 248 -0.15 -4.62 -0.54
N PRO A 249 -1.22 -4.06 0.05
CA PRO A 249 -1.06 -3.11 1.16
C PRO A 249 -0.50 -3.84 2.38
N CYS A 250 0.53 -3.27 3.02
CA CYS A 250 1.09 -3.81 4.26
C CYS A 250 1.00 -2.80 5.42
N ILE A 251 0.99 -3.31 6.65
CA ILE A 251 1.02 -2.49 7.87
C ILE A 251 2.35 -1.75 7.93
N PRO A 252 2.34 -0.42 8.13
CA PRO A 252 3.55 0.34 8.34
C PRO A 252 4.32 -0.15 9.57
N PHE A 253 5.57 -0.55 9.36
CA PHE A 253 6.47 -0.91 10.44
C PHE A 253 6.94 0.33 11.21
N SER A 254 7.01 0.22 12.54
CA SER A 254 7.58 1.27 13.39
C SER A 254 8.36 0.67 14.55
N ALA A 255 9.26 1.46 15.13
CA ALA A 255 10.02 1.07 16.32
C ALA A 255 9.13 0.78 17.54
N GLY A 256 7.86 1.24 17.53
CA GLY A 256 6.87 0.92 18.55
C GLY A 256 6.26 -0.47 18.42
N GLN A 257 6.53 -1.21 17.34
CA GLN A 257 6.05 -2.57 17.08
C GLN A 257 7.24 -3.51 16.84
N PRO A 258 8.07 -3.79 17.88
CA PRO A 258 9.32 -4.50 17.67
C PRO A 258 9.19 -6.01 17.48
N HIS A 259 7.97 -6.55 17.60
CA HIS A 259 7.64 -7.96 17.34
C HIS A 259 6.77 -8.10 16.08
N ASP A 260 6.90 -7.18 15.13
CA ASP A 260 6.26 -7.29 13.83
C ASP A 260 6.79 -8.53 13.08
N ASP A 261 5.89 -9.46 12.78
CA ASP A 261 6.13 -10.72 12.06
C ASP A 261 5.50 -10.73 10.65
N GLN A 262 4.99 -9.59 10.19
CA GLN A 262 4.20 -9.48 8.96
C GLN A 262 4.98 -9.94 7.72
N LEU A 263 6.29 -9.66 7.65
CA LEU A 263 7.11 -10.09 6.51
C LEU A 263 7.08 -11.62 6.33
N LEU A 264 7.28 -12.37 7.40
CA LEU A 264 7.40 -13.83 7.36
C LEU A 264 6.06 -14.56 7.47
N GLU A 265 5.15 -14.09 8.32
CA GLU A 265 3.90 -14.81 8.62
C GLU A 265 2.76 -14.43 7.65
N VAL A 266 2.81 -13.24 7.06
CA VAL A 266 1.74 -12.72 6.20
C VAL A 266 2.18 -12.60 4.74
N LEU A 267 3.26 -11.86 4.50
CA LEU A 267 3.66 -11.49 3.14
C LEU A 267 4.35 -12.64 2.43
N LEU A 268 5.30 -13.33 3.06
CA LEU A 268 6.02 -14.44 2.43
C LEU A 268 5.10 -15.59 1.98
N PRO A 269 4.12 -16.07 2.77
CA PRO A 269 3.22 -17.12 2.34
C PRO A 269 2.30 -16.68 1.19
N LEU A 270 1.81 -15.44 1.23
CA LEU A 270 1.04 -14.86 0.13
C LEU A 270 1.86 -14.78 -1.16
N LEU A 271 3.07 -14.23 -1.09
CA LEU A 271 3.98 -14.12 -2.24
C LEU A 271 4.33 -15.49 -2.80
N ARG A 272 4.55 -16.49 -1.94
CA ARG A 272 4.79 -17.88 -2.34
C ARG A 272 3.57 -18.47 -3.06
N HIS A 273 2.36 -18.22 -2.57
CA HIS A 273 1.12 -18.64 -3.24
C HIS A 273 0.97 -17.97 -4.62
N LEU A 274 1.18 -16.65 -4.71
CA LEU A 274 1.12 -15.89 -5.96
C LEU A 274 2.19 -16.34 -6.97
N SER A 275 3.35 -16.80 -6.49
CA SER A 275 4.40 -17.34 -7.36
C SER A 275 3.96 -18.56 -8.18
N GLN A 276 2.92 -19.28 -7.74
CA GLN A 276 2.41 -20.48 -8.40
C GLN A 276 1.33 -20.19 -9.45
N GLN A 277 0.92 -18.94 -9.61
CA GLN A 277 -0.25 -18.54 -10.40
C GLN A 277 0.15 -18.03 -11.78
N ALA A 278 -0.67 -18.22 -12.82
CA ALA A 278 -0.36 -17.62 -14.12
C ALA A 278 -0.55 -16.08 -14.10
N ASP A 279 -1.53 -15.61 -13.33
CA ASP A 279 -1.86 -14.20 -13.15
C ASP A 279 -2.18 -13.92 -11.67
N VAL A 280 -1.47 -12.97 -11.07
CA VAL A 280 -1.63 -12.58 -9.65
C VAL A 280 -2.87 -11.72 -9.41
N ARG A 281 -3.34 -11.01 -10.42
CA ARG A 281 -4.33 -9.92 -10.28
C ARG A 281 -5.70 -10.39 -9.79
N PRO A 282 -6.26 -11.53 -10.23
CA PRO A 282 -7.54 -12.01 -9.71
C PRO A 282 -7.51 -12.32 -8.21
N ILE A 283 -6.41 -12.91 -7.73
CA ILE A 283 -6.24 -13.27 -6.31
C ILE A 283 -6.06 -12.01 -5.46
N LEU A 284 -5.26 -11.05 -5.93
CA LEU A 284 -5.07 -9.78 -5.24
C LEU A 284 -6.35 -8.94 -5.22
N TYR A 285 -7.13 -8.96 -6.31
CA TYR A 285 -8.43 -8.30 -6.37
C TYR A 285 -9.39 -8.88 -5.33
N GLU A 286 -9.53 -10.21 -5.29
CA GLU A 286 -10.42 -10.88 -4.33
C GLU A 286 -9.98 -10.66 -2.88
N ARG A 287 -8.66 -10.56 -2.63
CA ARG A 287 -8.14 -10.40 -1.27
C ARG A 287 -8.25 -8.97 -0.74
N PHE A 288 -8.03 -7.96 -1.59
CA PHE A 288 -7.84 -6.58 -1.12
C PHE A 288 -8.87 -5.58 -1.65
N HIS A 289 -9.55 -5.88 -2.76
CA HIS A 289 -10.50 -4.96 -3.41
C HIS A 289 -9.95 -3.53 -3.57
N MET A 290 -8.67 -3.43 -3.97
CA MET A 290 -7.97 -2.15 -4.07
C MET A 290 -8.64 -1.16 -5.05
N PRO A 291 -9.19 -1.56 -6.21
CA PRO A 291 -9.95 -0.64 -7.06
C PRO A 291 -11.10 0.05 -6.31
N GLU A 292 -11.90 -0.72 -5.56
CA GLU A 292 -13.01 -0.21 -4.74
C GLU A 292 -12.50 0.64 -3.58
N TRP A 293 -11.37 0.26 -2.98
CA TRP A 293 -10.70 1.07 -1.96
C TRP A 293 -10.36 2.45 -2.50
N PHE A 294 -9.75 2.54 -3.69
CA PHE A 294 -9.44 3.83 -4.32
C PHE A 294 -10.69 4.64 -4.68
N GLN A 295 -11.73 3.96 -5.17
CA GLN A 295 -13.03 4.61 -5.46
C GLN A 295 -13.62 5.27 -4.21
N LYS A 296 -13.59 4.58 -3.06
CA LYS A 296 -14.03 5.13 -1.77
C LYS A 296 -13.19 6.34 -1.32
N HIS A 297 -11.94 6.44 -1.79
CA HIS A 297 -11.03 7.56 -1.50
C HIS A 297 -11.02 8.62 -2.61
N GLY A 298 -12.03 8.64 -3.48
CA GLY A 298 -12.23 9.68 -4.49
C GLY A 298 -11.40 9.53 -5.75
N ILE A 299 -10.80 8.35 -5.98
CA ILE A 299 -10.03 8.08 -7.20
C ILE A 299 -10.86 7.13 -8.10
N PRO A 300 -11.26 7.56 -9.31
CA PRO A 300 -12.11 6.76 -10.18
C PRO A 300 -11.40 5.49 -10.67
N CYS A 301 -12.16 4.41 -10.84
CA CYS A 301 -11.71 3.18 -11.50
C CYS A 301 -11.56 3.45 -13.01
N SER A 302 -10.51 4.16 -13.43
CA SER A 302 -10.29 4.43 -14.84
C SER A 302 -9.60 3.24 -15.48
N GLY A 303 -10.38 2.42 -16.20
CA GLY A 303 -9.83 1.46 -17.14
C GLY A 303 -9.08 2.19 -18.25
N GLY A 304 -7.76 2.28 -18.13
CA GLY A 304 -6.87 2.71 -19.20
C GLY A 304 -6.52 4.20 -19.21
N VAL A 305 -5.21 4.46 -19.06
CA VAL A 305 -4.48 5.67 -19.45
C VAL A 305 -4.96 6.98 -18.80
N TYR A 306 -4.39 7.28 -17.62
CA TYR A 306 -4.39 8.63 -17.09
C TYR A 306 -3.42 9.49 -17.93
N TYR A 307 -3.97 10.39 -18.75
CA TYR A 307 -3.17 11.42 -19.39
C TYR A 307 -2.75 12.46 -18.35
N VAL A 308 -1.44 12.66 -18.20
CA VAL A 308 -0.87 13.73 -17.40
C VAL A 308 -1.35 15.07 -17.96
N ARG A 309 -2.23 15.76 -17.24
CA ARG A 309 -2.49 17.18 -17.45
C ARG A 309 -1.81 17.94 -16.32
N ILE A 310 -0.70 18.60 -16.63
CA ILE A 310 -0.03 19.50 -15.69
C ILE A 310 -0.95 20.70 -15.47
N ALA A 311 -1.58 20.76 -14.30
CA ALA A 311 -2.17 21.98 -13.78
C ALA A 311 -1.87 22.07 -12.27
N THR A 312 -1.18 23.14 -11.92
CA THR A 312 -0.81 23.55 -10.58
C THR A 312 -2.05 23.84 -9.74
N GLN A 313 -2.23 23.16 -8.61
CA GLN A 313 -2.62 23.76 -7.32
C GLN A 313 -2.71 22.74 -6.18
N ASN A 314 -2.11 23.11 -5.06
CA ASN A 314 -2.06 22.39 -3.79
C ASN A 314 -3.45 22.21 -3.17
N THR A 315 -3.78 20.99 -2.75
CA THR A 315 -4.70 20.79 -1.62
C THR A 315 -4.31 19.52 -0.87
N LEU A 316 -3.87 19.68 0.38
CA LEU A 316 -3.54 18.62 1.32
C LEU A 316 -4.83 17.94 1.81
N LEU A 317 -4.96 16.62 1.60
CA LEU A 317 -5.94 15.79 2.29
C LEU A 317 -5.23 15.04 3.41
N ALA A 318 -5.68 15.29 4.65
CA ALA A 318 -5.15 14.67 5.85
C ALA A 318 -5.45 13.16 5.90
N GLU A 319 -4.46 12.39 6.33
CA GLU A 319 -4.52 10.94 6.53
C GLU A 319 -5.37 10.60 7.77
N LEU A 320 -6.27 9.62 7.64
CA LEU A 320 -6.99 9.04 8.77
C LEU A 320 -6.49 7.60 9.02
N PRO A 321 -5.75 7.35 10.13
CA PRO A 321 -5.08 6.08 10.40
C PRO A 321 -6.01 4.93 10.84
N GLY A 322 -7.33 5.15 10.93
CA GLY A 322 -8.24 4.22 11.62
C GLY A 322 -8.79 3.04 10.80
N PHE A 323 -8.80 3.11 9.46
CA PHE A 323 -9.51 2.12 8.62
C PHE A 323 -8.58 1.10 7.94
N PHE A 324 -7.29 1.41 7.82
CA PHE A 324 -6.29 0.55 7.19
C PHE A 324 -6.16 -0.82 7.88
N MET A 325 -6.29 -0.85 9.21
CA MET A 325 -6.25 -2.08 9.99
C MET A 325 -7.43 -3.02 9.70
N SER A 326 -8.62 -2.51 9.33
CA SER A 326 -9.79 -3.37 9.09
C SER A 326 -9.68 -4.18 7.80
N VAL A 327 -9.01 -3.66 6.77
CA VAL A 327 -8.84 -4.35 5.49
C VAL A 327 -7.75 -5.42 5.60
N VAL A 328 -6.64 -5.09 6.28
CA VAL A 328 -5.56 -6.06 6.51
C VAL A 328 -6.03 -7.21 7.42
N HIS A 329 -6.80 -6.92 8.47
CA HIS A 329 -7.22 -7.91 9.47
C HIS A 329 -8.43 -8.78 9.05
N GLN A 330 -9.17 -8.39 7.99
CA GLN A 330 -10.20 -9.25 7.37
C GLN A 330 -9.63 -10.16 6.26
N ALA A 331 -8.39 -9.91 5.83
CA ALA A 331 -7.73 -10.63 4.74
C ALA A 331 -6.56 -11.51 5.20
N ILE A 332 -6.31 -11.63 6.52
CA ILE A 332 -5.38 -12.56 7.18
C ILE A 332 -6.22 -13.55 7.98
#